data_AF-A0A929K958-F1
#
_entry.id   AF-A0A929K958-F1
#
_cell.length_a   1.000
_cell.length_b   1.000
_cell.length_c   1.000
_cell.angle_alpha   90.00
_cell.angle_beta   90.00
_cell.angle_gamma   90.00
#
_symmetry.space_group_name_H-M   'P 1'
#
loop_
_entity.id
_entity.type
_entity.pdbx_description
1 polymer ?
#
loop_
_entity_poly.entity_id
_entity_poly.type
_entity_poly.pdbx_seq_one_letter_code
_entity_poly.pdbx_strand_id
1 'polypeptide(L)'
;MAVTGNIFTIRFDNLNQEMFALGIINSKLIKFFWKIMFTDFKTSFPQVTIFSLSQIPICTIDFSNASEKAQHDKLVTLVDTMLEFQKKRHDARMERDKEIYERQIKIVDAQIDKLVYELYGLTEEEIKVVEGE
;
A
#
# COMPACT_ATOMS: atom_id res chain seq x y z
N MET A 1 -0.82 -2.93 18.12
CA MET A 1 -0.06 -3.20 19.37
C MET A 1 1.41 -2.87 19.10
N ALA A 2 2.12 -2.20 20.01
CA ALA A 2 3.56 -1.95 19.83
C ALA A 2 4.33 -3.22 20.23
N VAL A 3 5.20 -3.71 19.35
CA VAL A 3 5.97 -4.97 19.57
C VAL A 3 7.35 -4.67 20.15
N THR A 4 7.94 -3.54 19.75
CA THR A 4 9.09 -2.87 20.36
C THR A 4 8.80 -1.37 20.33
N GLY A 5 9.48 -0.56 21.14
CA GLY A 5 9.16 0.89 21.28
C GLY A 5 9.07 1.72 19.99
N ASN A 6 9.47 1.16 18.84
CA ASN A 6 9.49 1.79 17.52
C ASN A 6 8.75 1.00 16.41
N ILE A 7 8.11 -0.14 16.72
CA ILE A 7 7.40 -0.96 15.71
C ILE A 7 5.94 -1.14 16.14
N PHE A 8 5.04 -0.77 15.24
CA PHE A 8 3.60 -1.01 15.39
C PHE A 8 3.15 -2.17 14.51
N THR A 9 2.29 -3.02 15.06
CA THR A 9 1.63 -4.08 14.32
C THR A 9 0.14 -3.79 14.22
N ILE A 10 -0.35 -3.83 12.98
CA ILE A 10 -1.77 -3.86 12.61
C ILE A 10 -2.13 -5.33 12.44
N ARG A 11 -3.23 -5.77 13.06
CA ARG A 11 -3.72 -7.15 13.00
C ARG A 11 -5.15 -7.15 12.50
N PHE A 12 -5.46 -8.07 11.61
CA PHE A 12 -6.81 -8.33 11.13
C PHE A 12 -7.18 -9.78 11.44
N ASP A 13 -8.47 -10.11 11.35
CA ASP A 13 -8.95 -11.47 11.62
C ASP A 13 -8.61 -12.45 10.48
N ASN A 14 -8.36 -11.93 9.28
CA ASN A 14 -8.14 -12.72 8.07
C ASN A 14 -6.89 -12.26 7.30
N LEU A 15 -6.13 -13.20 6.77
CA LEU A 15 -4.94 -12.93 5.94
C LEU A 15 -5.26 -12.04 4.74
N ASN A 16 -6.41 -12.24 4.09
CA ASN A 16 -6.80 -11.43 2.94
C ASN A 16 -7.01 -9.96 3.33
N GLN A 17 -7.51 -9.68 4.53
CA GLN A 17 -7.65 -8.31 5.03
C GLN A 17 -6.28 -7.70 5.36
N GLU A 18 -5.34 -8.49 5.87
CA GLU A 18 -3.96 -8.05 6.09
C GLU A 18 -3.28 -7.69 4.76
N MET A 19 -3.44 -8.52 3.73
CA MET A 19 -2.91 -8.26 2.39
C MET A 19 -3.57 -7.05 1.74
N PHE A 20 -4.88 -6.90 1.93
CA PHE A 20 -5.62 -5.73 1.46
C PHE A 20 -5.11 -4.44 2.11
N ALA A 21 -4.99 -4.43 3.45
CA ALA A 21 -4.43 -3.31 4.18
C ALA A 21 -2.98 -3.03 3.78
N LEU A 22 -2.18 -4.06 3.53
CA LEU A 22 -0.80 -3.92 3.05
C LEU A 22 -0.75 -3.18 1.71
N GLY A 23 -1.64 -3.51 0.77
CA GLY A 23 -1.75 -2.83 -0.51
C GLY A 23 -2.12 -1.35 -0.36
N ILE A 24 -3.13 -1.05 0.46
CA ILE A 24 -3.55 0.33 0.73
C ILE A 24 -2.43 1.14 1.38
N ILE A 25 -1.83 0.63 2.45
CA ILE A 25 -0.82 1.37 3.24
C ILE A 25 0.42 1.68 2.41
N ASN A 26 0.81 0.79 1.48
CA ASN A 26 1.97 1.02 0.62
C ASN A 26 1.68 1.86 -0.64
N SER A 27 0.42 2.21 -0.89
CA SER A 27 0.05 3.03 -2.05
C SER A 27 0.58 4.46 -1.97
N LYS A 28 0.75 5.08 -3.14
CA LYS A 28 1.07 6.50 -3.28
C LYS A 28 0.03 7.40 -2.61
N LEU A 29 -1.24 7.01 -2.60
CA LEU A 29 -2.31 7.77 -1.95
C LEU A 29 -2.04 7.94 -0.45
N ILE A 30 -1.74 6.84 0.25
CA ILE A 30 -1.45 6.89 1.68
C ILE A 30 -0.13 7.60 1.96
N LYS A 31 0.87 7.44 1.09
CA LYS A 31 2.12 8.20 1.18
C LYS A 31 1.88 9.71 1.07
N PHE A 32 1.01 10.14 0.14
CA PHE A 32 0.61 11.53 -0.03
C PHE A 32 -0.19 12.05 1.16
N PHE A 33 -1.18 11.30 1.62
CA PHE A 33 -1.95 11.60 2.84
C PHE A 33 -1.04 11.77 4.05
N TRP A 34 -0.08 10.85 4.24
CA TRP A 34 0.87 10.92 5.34
C TRP A 34 1.73 12.17 5.28
N LYS A 35 2.18 12.55 4.08
CA LYS A 35 2.91 13.80 3.86
C LYS A 35 2.04 15.01 4.20
N ILE A 36 0.78 15.07 3.84
CA ILE A 36 -0.06 16.23 4.18
C ILE A 36 -0.34 16.30 5.69
N MET A 37 -0.71 15.18 6.29
CA MET A 37 -1.22 15.15 7.67
C MET A 37 -0.12 15.17 8.73
N PHE A 38 1.05 14.59 8.42
CA PHE A 38 2.12 14.35 9.39
C PHE A 38 3.48 14.86 8.93
N THR A 39 3.56 15.75 7.93
CA THR A 39 4.80 16.51 7.70
C THR A 39 5.06 17.40 8.90
N ASP A 40 5.83 16.89 9.85
CA ASP A 40 6.60 17.69 10.78
C ASP A 40 7.72 18.31 9.93
N PHE A 41 7.87 19.64 9.90
CA PHE A 41 8.89 20.36 9.11
C PHE A 41 10.35 20.04 9.54
N LYS A 42 10.56 18.94 10.26
CA LYS A 42 11.84 18.43 10.71
C LYS A 42 12.44 17.57 9.60
N THR A 43 13.70 17.85 9.28
CA THR A 43 14.54 17.09 8.36
C THR A 43 14.92 15.68 8.86
N SER A 44 14.45 15.28 10.05
CA SER A 44 14.79 14.01 10.71
C SER A 44 13.60 13.04 10.76
N PHE A 45 13.92 11.74 10.88
CA PHE A 45 12.98 10.60 10.86
C PHE A 45 11.57 10.93 11.38
N PRO A 46 10.51 10.75 10.55
CA PRO A 46 9.15 11.02 10.98
C PRO A 46 8.78 10.13 12.17
N GLN A 47 8.33 10.75 13.26
CA GLN A 47 7.87 10.01 14.43
C GLN A 47 6.47 9.48 14.15
N VAL A 48 6.39 8.19 13.78
CA VAL A 48 5.12 7.49 13.62
C VAL A 48 4.53 7.27 15.02
N THR A 49 3.41 7.91 15.33
CA THR A 49 2.68 7.67 16.58
C THR A 49 1.50 6.74 16.34
N ILE A 50 1.03 6.05 17.39
CA ILE A 50 -0.15 5.18 17.28
C ILE A 50 -1.41 5.98 16.88
N PHE A 51 -1.46 7.26 17.29
CA PHE A 51 -2.53 8.19 16.89
C PHE A 51 -2.48 8.45 15.39
N SER A 52 -1.30 8.76 14.84
CA SER A 52 -1.12 8.95 13.40
C SER A 52 -1.54 7.72 12.59
N LEU A 53 -1.18 6.53 13.07
CA LEU A 53 -1.59 5.27 12.44
C LEU A 53 -3.10 5.04 12.48
N SER A 54 -3.77 5.40 13.59
CA SER A 54 -5.24 5.27 13.69
C SER A 54 -6.01 6.24 12.80
N GLN A 55 -5.35 7.28 12.28
CA GLN A 55 -5.95 8.24 11.36
C GLN A 55 -5.82 7.84 9.89
N ILE A 56 -5.06 6.79 9.56
CA ILE A 56 -4.98 6.30 8.19
C ILE A 56 -6.38 5.82 7.79
N PRO A 57 -6.98 6.40 6.75
CA PRO A 57 -8.28 5.94 6.28
C PRO A 57 -8.07 4.59 5.60
N ILE A 58 -8.33 3.49 6.29
CA ILE A 58 -8.36 2.15 5.69
C ILE A 58 -9.80 1.90 5.24
N CYS A 59 -10.02 1.79 3.93
CA CYS A 59 -11.34 1.50 3.39
C CYS A 59 -11.87 0.17 3.97
N THR A 60 -13.08 0.21 4.55
CA THR A 60 -13.74 -1.00 5.03
C THR A 60 -14.62 -1.54 3.90
N ILE A 61 -14.34 -2.76 3.46
CA ILE A 61 -15.06 -3.39 2.36
C ILE A 61 -16.30 -4.11 2.89
N ASP A 62 -17.43 -3.85 2.24
CA ASP A 62 -18.65 -4.63 2.47
C ASP A 62 -18.61 -5.90 1.61
N PHE A 63 -18.35 -7.03 2.24
CA PHE A 63 -18.35 -8.35 1.59
C PHE A 63 -19.73 -8.79 1.05
N SER A 64 -20.79 -8.07 1.41
CA SER A 64 -22.13 -8.24 0.85
C SER A 64 -22.25 -7.66 -0.56
N ASN A 65 -21.37 -6.71 -0.93
CA ASN A 65 -21.32 -6.11 -2.24
C ASN A 65 -20.35 -6.89 -3.16
N ALA A 66 -20.90 -7.50 -4.21
CA ALA A 66 -20.10 -8.29 -5.15
C ALA A 66 -19.03 -7.46 -5.87
N SER A 67 -19.26 -6.16 -6.08
CA SER A 67 -18.30 -5.27 -6.75
C SER A 67 -17.09 -4.98 -5.86
N GLU A 68 -17.32 -4.64 -4.59
CA GLU A 68 -16.23 -4.37 -3.64
C GLU A 68 -15.45 -5.63 -3.31
N LYS A 69 -16.13 -6.78 -3.17
CA LYS A 69 -15.47 -8.07 -3.02
C LYS A 69 -14.56 -8.39 -4.20
N ALA A 70 -14.99 -8.13 -5.43
CA ALA A 70 -14.15 -8.35 -6.61
C ALA A 70 -12.93 -7.41 -6.64
N GLN A 71 -13.07 -6.16 -6.19
CA GLN A 71 -11.94 -5.23 -6.08
C GLN A 71 -10.97 -5.65 -4.95
N HIS A 72 -11.50 -6.09 -3.81
CA HIS A 72 -10.72 -6.67 -2.72
C HIS A 72 -9.88 -7.83 -3.21
N ASP A 73 -10.50 -8.83 -3.85
CA ASP A 73 -9.81 -10.04 -4.28
C ASP A 73 -8.76 -9.74 -5.37
N LYS A 74 -9.02 -8.76 -6.24
CA LYS A 74 -8.02 -8.23 -7.18
C LYS A 74 -6.83 -7.60 -6.46
N LEU A 75 -7.06 -6.73 -5.47
CA LEU A 75 -5.98 -6.08 -4.73
C LEU A 75 -5.13 -7.12 -3.99
N VAL A 76 -5.78 -8.08 -3.33
CA VAL A 76 -5.11 -9.19 -2.63
C VAL A 76 -4.23 -9.99 -3.61
N THR A 77 -4.74 -10.31 -4.80
CA THR A 77 -3.98 -11.03 -5.83
C THR A 77 -2.77 -10.23 -6.31
N LEU A 78 -2.90 -8.92 -6.49
CA LEU A 78 -1.79 -8.04 -6.87
C LEU A 78 -0.72 -7.97 -5.78
N VAL A 79 -1.13 -7.87 -4.51
CA VAL A 79 -0.23 -7.87 -3.36
C VAL A 79 0.49 -9.21 -3.23
N ASP A 80 -0.18 -10.33 -3.45
CA ASP A 80 0.45 -11.65 -3.47
C ASP A 80 1.55 -11.72 -4.55
N THR A 81 1.20 -11.30 -5.77
CA THR A 81 2.11 -11.24 -6.92
C THR A 81 3.32 -10.33 -6.62
N MET A 82 3.09 -9.19 -5.98
CA MET A 82 4.16 -8.27 -5.54
C MET A 82 5.13 -8.97 -4.56
N LEU A 83 4.59 -9.68 -3.56
CA LEU A 83 5.40 -10.41 -2.58
C LEU A 83 6.21 -11.53 -3.24
N GLU A 84 5.62 -12.26 -4.20
CA GLU A 84 6.35 -13.26 -4.98
C GLU A 84 7.49 -12.65 -5.79
N PHE A 85 7.27 -11.53 -6.48
CA PHE A 85 8.33 -10.85 -7.23
C PHE A 85 9.42 -10.28 -6.32
N GLN A 86 9.08 -9.77 -5.15
CA GLN A 86 10.06 -9.33 -4.15
C GLN A 86 10.94 -10.50 -3.68
N LYS A 87 10.34 -11.68 -3.40
CA LYS A 87 11.09 -12.89 -3.05
C LYS A 87 12.02 -13.32 -4.19
N LYS A 88 11.49 -13.44 -5.41
CA LYS A 88 12.28 -13.82 -6.60
C LYS A 88 13.43 -12.84 -6.87
N ARG A 89 13.20 -11.53 -6.68
CA ARG A 89 14.25 -10.50 -6.77
C ARG A 89 15.32 -10.67 -5.70
N HIS A 90 14.93 -11.01 -4.47
CA HIS A 90 15.87 -11.22 -3.37
C HIS A 90 16.74 -12.47 -3.58
N ASP A 91 16.14 -13.54 -4.08
CA ASP A 91 16.83 -14.81 -4.33
C ASP A 91 17.66 -14.80 -5.63
N ALA A 92 17.40 -13.86 -6.53
CA ALA A 92 18.09 -13.73 -7.80
C ALA A 92 19.59 -13.41 -7.60
N ARG A 93 20.44 -14.28 -8.13
CA ARG A 93 21.91 -14.14 -8.06
C ARG A 93 22.48 -13.26 -9.17
N MET A 94 21.78 -13.16 -10.30
CA MET A 94 22.20 -12.36 -11.46
C MET A 94 21.52 -11.00 -11.45
N GLU A 95 22.28 -9.95 -11.76
CA GLU A 95 21.78 -8.58 -11.76
C GLU A 95 20.69 -8.34 -12.83
N ARG A 96 20.80 -9.01 -13.98
CA ARG A 96 19.77 -8.95 -15.05
C ARG A 96 18.41 -9.48 -14.58
N ASP A 97 18.40 -10.56 -13.79
CA ASP A 97 17.16 -11.12 -13.27
C ASP A 97 16.54 -10.18 -12.25
N LYS A 98 17.36 -9.53 -11.41
CA LYS A 98 16.88 -8.51 -10.48
C LYS A 98 16.26 -7.33 -11.20
N GLU A 99 16.85 -6.84 -12.29
CA GLU A 99 16.28 -5.76 -13.10
C GLU A 99 14.93 -6.14 -13.71
N ILE A 100 14.77 -7.39 -14.18
CA ILE A 100 13.51 -7.89 -14.71
C ILE A 100 12.43 -7.88 -13.61
N TYR A 101 12.73 -8.42 -12.43
CA TYR A 101 11.78 -8.42 -11.33
C TYR A 101 11.51 -7.02 -10.80
N GLU A 102 12.48 -6.11 -10.80
CA GLU A 102 12.26 -4.71 -10.41
C GLU A 102 11.29 -4.00 -11.35
N ARG A 103 11.38 -4.23 -12.66
CA ARG A 103 10.41 -3.71 -13.63
C ARG A 103 9.02 -4.28 -13.39
N GLN A 104 8.91 -5.59 -13.13
CA GLN A 104 7.63 -6.22 -12.82
C GLN A 104 7.03 -5.68 -11.52
N ILE A 105 7.85 -5.48 -10.48
CA ILE A 105 7.46 -4.82 -9.23
C ILE A 105 6.87 -3.44 -9.53
N LYS A 106 7.56 -2.59 -10.29
CA LYS A 106 7.04 -1.24 -10.64
C LYS A 106 5.71 -1.28 -11.39
N ILE A 107 5.50 -2.26 -12.25
CA ILE A 107 4.24 -2.44 -12.98
C ILE A 107 3.11 -2.85 -12.02
N VAL A 108 3.37 -3.79 -11.11
CA VAL A 108 2.39 -4.22 -10.11
C VAL A 108 2.08 -3.09 -9.12
N ASP A 109 3.09 -2.32 -8.72
CA ASP A 109 2.97 -1.14 -7.85
C ASP A 109 2.00 -0.12 -8.45
N ALA A 110 2.17 0.22 -9.73
CA ALA A 110 1.27 1.13 -10.45
C ALA A 110 -0.16 0.57 -10.58
N GLN A 111 -0.33 -0.76 -10.69
CA GLN A 111 -1.65 -1.39 -10.70
C GLN A 111 -2.33 -1.33 -9.33
N ILE A 112 -1.56 -1.52 -8.25
CA ILE A 112 -2.04 -1.36 -6.87
C ILE A 112 -2.49 0.09 -6.66
N ASP A 113 -1.66 1.07 -7.03
CA ASP A 113 -1.99 2.49 -6.91
C ASP A 113 -3.27 2.84 -7.65
N LYS A 114 -3.40 2.41 -8.91
CA LYS A 114 -4.61 2.65 -9.71
C LYS A 114 -5.85 2.07 -9.05
N LEU A 115 -5.78 0.82 -8.58
CA LEU A 115 -6.90 0.16 -7.92
C LEU A 115 -7.26 0.86 -6.59
N VAL A 116 -6.26 1.36 -5.86
CA VAL A 116 -6.48 2.16 -4.67
C VAL A 116 -7.16 3.50 -5.02
N TYR A 117 -6.75 4.18 -6.10
CA TYR A 117 -7.44 5.40 -6.53
C TYR A 117 -8.91 5.14 -6.88
N GLU A 118 -9.19 4.03 -7.56
CA GLU A 118 -10.57 3.60 -7.87
C GLU A 118 -11.37 3.30 -6.59
N LEU A 119 -10.76 2.66 -5.58
CA LEU A 119 -11.41 2.34 -4.30
C LEU A 119 -11.77 3.60 -3.50
N TYR A 120 -10.97 4.65 -3.59
CA TYR A 120 -11.21 5.92 -2.89
C TYR A 120 -11.97 6.92 -3.77
N GLY A 121 -12.31 6.57 -5.01
CA GLY A 121 -13.08 7.40 -5.93
C GLY A 121 -12.35 8.67 -6.40
N LEU A 122 -11.02 8.63 -6.49
CA LEU A 122 -10.24 9.79 -6.94
C LEU A 122 -10.47 10.09 -8.42
N THR A 123 -10.58 11.38 -8.73
CA THR A 123 -10.61 11.91 -10.09
C THR A 123 -9.22 12.01 -10.71
N GLU A 124 -9.13 12.12 -12.04
CA GLU A 124 -7.84 12.29 -12.73
C GLU A 124 -7.07 13.54 -12.25
N GLU A 125 -7.78 14.59 -11.83
CA GLU A 125 -7.17 15.81 -11.27
C GLU A 125 -6.54 15.55 -9.91
N GLU A 126 -7.22 14.81 -9.03
CA GLU A 126 -6.71 14.42 -7.71
C GLU A 126 -5.55 13.43 -7.83
N ILE A 127 -5.60 12.50 -8.79
CA ILE A 127 -4.50 11.57 -9.06
C ILE A 127 -3.23 12.34 -9.42
N LYS A 128 -3.30 13.33 -10.31
CA LYS A 128 -2.13 14.17 -10.65
C LYS A 128 -1.53 14.85 -9.43
N VAL A 129 -2.39 15.40 -8.55
CA VAL A 129 -1.94 16.01 -7.30
C VAL A 129 -1.22 15.01 -6.39
N VAL A 130 -1.72 13.77 -6.29
CA VAL A 130 -1.09 12.69 -5.52
C VAL A 130 0.26 12.28 -6.12
N GLU A 131 0.36 12.21 -7.45
CA GLU A 131 1.58 11.84 -8.15
C GLU A 131 2.62 12.99 -8.20
N GLY A 132 2.19 14.22 -7.91
CA GLY A 132 3.05 15.40 -7.94
C GLY A 132 3.27 15.96 -9.35
N GLU A 133 2.29 15.75 -10.24
CA GLU A 133 2.20 16.34 -11.59
C GLU A 133 1.34 17.61 -11.63
#